data_AF-A0A7X7K5U8-F1
#
_entry.id   AF-A0A7X7K5U8-F1
#
_cell.length_a   1.000
_cell.length_b   1.000
_cell.length_c   1.000
_cell.angle_alpha   90.00
_cell.angle_beta   90.00
_cell.angle_gamma   90.00
#
_symmetry.space_group_name_H-M   'P 1'
#
loop_
_entity.id
_entity.type
_entity.pdbx_description
1 polymer ?
#
loop_
_entity_poly.entity_id
_entity_poly.type
_entity_poly.pdbx_seq_one_letter_code
_entity_poly.pdbx_strand_id
1 'polypeptide(L)'
;MASTNDVLYAELAAHLDRLPGGFAPSRTGAHLRLLAYLFTPEEAALAVHLTLEPDAPAAIAARAGLPPGEVALRLEEMARKGLTLSSEGPEGLRYQALP
;
A
#
# COMPACT_ATOMS: atom_id res chain seq x y z
N MET A 1 -22.86 -10.51 2.64
CA MET A 1 -22.40 -9.21 2.11
C MET A 1 -20.92 -9.13 2.44
N ALA A 2 -20.05 -8.82 1.47
CA ALA A 2 -18.64 -8.59 1.76
C ALA A 2 -18.53 -7.39 2.71
N SER A 3 -17.71 -7.50 3.74
CA SER A 3 -17.48 -6.39 4.66
C SER A 3 -16.67 -5.32 3.92
N THR A 4 -16.79 -4.04 4.29
CA THR A 4 -16.00 -2.95 3.67
C THR A 4 -14.50 -3.28 3.64
N ASN A 5 -13.99 -3.93 4.68
CA ASN A 5 -12.58 -4.38 4.75
C ASN A 5 -12.23 -5.44 3.69
N ASP A 6 -13.16 -6.36 3.38
CA ASP A 6 -12.92 -7.39 2.36
C ASP A 6 -12.71 -6.76 0.98
N VAL A 7 -13.40 -5.65 0.70
CA VAL A 7 -13.24 -4.86 -0.53
C VAL A 7 -11.86 -4.23 -0.58
N LEU A 8 -11.40 -3.60 0.52
CA LEU A 8 -10.08 -2.96 0.58
C LEU A 8 -8.93 -3.96 0.36
N TYR A 9 -9.01 -5.15 0.96
CA TYR A 9 -7.98 -6.17 0.75
C TYR A 9 -8.04 -6.79 -0.65
N ALA A 10 -9.23 -6.88 -1.26
CA ALA A 10 -9.38 -7.33 -2.64
C ALA A 10 -8.79 -6.30 -3.63
N GLU A 11 -9.00 -5.00 -3.39
CA GLU A 11 -8.39 -3.93 -4.16
C GLU A 11 -6.87 -3.92 -4.03
N LEU A 12 -6.35 -4.09 -2.81
CA LEU A 12 -4.91 -4.24 -2.57
C LEU A 12 -4.34 -5.47 -3.30
N ALA A 13 -4.99 -6.63 -3.18
CA ALA A 13 -4.54 -7.83 -3.89
C ALA A 13 -4.49 -7.61 -5.41
N ALA A 14 -5.54 -7.02 -5.99
CA ALA A 14 -5.60 -6.73 -7.42
C ALA A 14 -4.56 -5.68 -7.84
N HIS A 15 -4.22 -4.73 -6.98
CA HIS A 15 -3.15 -3.77 -7.22
C HIS A 15 -1.79 -4.44 -7.26
N LEU A 16 -1.46 -5.24 -6.24
CA LEU A 16 -0.20 -5.98 -6.16
C LEU A 16 -0.06 -6.96 -7.33
N ASP A 17 -1.15 -7.58 -7.79
CA ASP A 17 -1.13 -8.51 -8.93
C ASP A 17 -0.81 -7.84 -10.27
N ARG A 18 -1.03 -6.52 -10.38
CA ARG A 18 -0.67 -5.74 -11.58
C ARG A 18 0.77 -5.24 -11.57
N LEU A 19 1.45 -5.26 -10.42
CA LEU A 19 2.85 -4.88 -10.35
C LEU A 19 3.73 -5.98 -10.97
N PRO A 20 4.86 -5.62 -11.59
CA PRO A 20 5.93 -6.58 -11.88
C PRO A 20 6.21 -7.46 -10.65
N GLY A 21 6.24 -8.78 -10.83
CA GLY A 21 6.33 -9.75 -9.73
C GLY A 21 4.99 -10.43 -9.40
N GLY A 22 3.90 -9.67 -9.44
CA GLY A 22 2.53 -10.14 -9.24
C GLY A 22 2.22 -10.66 -7.82
N PHE A 23 0.93 -10.84 -7.53
CA PHE A 23 0.42 -11.34 -6.26
C PHE A 23 -0.80 -12.21 -6.52
N ALA A 24 -0.52 -13.39 -7.08
CA ALA A 24 -1.54 -14.24 -7.65
C ALA A 24 -2.61 -14.64 -6.62
N PRO A 25 -3.91 -14.55 -6.97
CA PRO A 25 -4.98 -14.90 -6.07
C PRO A 25 -4.94 -16.39 -5.72
N SER A 26 -5.01 -16.68 -4.43
CA SER A 26 -5.16 -18.05 -3.93
C SER A 26 -6.61 -18.51 -3.96
N ARG A 27 -6.85 -19.72 -4.48
CA ARG A 27 -8.17 -20.38 -4.53
C ARG A 27 -8.85 -20.51 -3.17
N THR A 28 -8.09 -20.53 -2.08
CA THR A 28 -8.61 -20.67 -0.70
C THR A 28 -8.83 -19.33 0.01
N GLY A 29 -8.60 -18.21 -0.68
CA GLY A 29 -8.65 -16.87 -0.10
C GLY A 29 -7.53 -16.58 0.91
N ALA A 30 -6.51 -17.43 1.00
CA ALA A 30 -5.42 -17.27 1.96
C ALA A 30 -4.63 -15.96 1.74
N HIS A 31 -4.53 -15.51 0.49
CA HIS A 31 -3.90 -14.25 0.12
C HIS A 31 -4.57 -13.03 0.77
N LEU A 32 -5.91 -12.95 0.79
CA LEU A 32 -6.64 -11.86 1.45
C LEU A 32 -6.47 -11.89 2.97
N ARG A 33 -6.46 -13.09 3.57
CA ARG A 33 -6.19 -13.24 5.02
C ARG A 33 -4.76 -12.81 5.38
N LEU A 34 -3.79 -13.07 4.51
CA LEU A 34 -2.42 -12.58 4.68
C LEU A 34 -2.37 -11.06 4.63
N LEU A 35 -3.02 -10.43 3.64
CA LEU A 35 -3.08 -8.97 3.56
C LEU A 35 -3.75 -8.36 4.80
N ALA A 36 -4.85 -8.95 5.28
CA ALA A 36 -5.53 -8.51 6.49
C ALA A 36 -4.73 -8.71 7.78
N TYR A 37 -3.73 -9.61 7.76
CA TYR A 37 -2.80 -9.79 8.88
C TYR A 37 -1.65 -8.77 8.84
N LEU A 38 -1.23 -8.35 7.65
CA LEU A 38 -0.10 -7.47 7.44
C LEU A 38 -0.49 -5.98 7.49
N PHE A 39 -1.64 -5.62 6.92
CA PHE A 39 -2.10 -4.25 6.75
C PHE A 39 -3.32 -4.00 7.63
N THR A 40 -3.41 -2.82 8.23
CA THR A 40 -4.72 -2.30 8.65
C THR A 40 -5.56 -1.93 7.42
N PRO A 41 -6.90 -1.79 7.54
CA PRO A 41 -7.73 -1.33 6.44
C PRO A 41 -7.26 0.01 5.82
N GLU A 42 -6.81 0.93 6.66
CA GLU A 42 -6.31 2.25 6.25
C GLU A 42 -4.96 2.17 5.53
N GLU A 43 -4.09 1.24 5.94
CA GLU A 43 -2.83 0.96 5.25
C GLU A 43 -3.08 0.30 3.90
N ALA A 44 -4.03 -0.65 3.84
CA ALA A 44 -4.42 -1.30 2.59
C ALA A 44 -5.00 -0.30 1.59
N ALA A 45 -5.88 0.61 2.06
CA ALA A 45 -6.44 1.69 1.26
C ALA A 45 -5.38 2.69 0.78
N LEU A 46 -4.28 2.88 1.52
CA LEU A 46 -3.18 3.73 1.06
C LEU A 46 -2.25 3.01 0.08
N ALA A 47 -1.98 1.72 0.32
CA ALA A 47 -1.02 0.93 -0.44
C ALA A 47 -1.41 0.77 -1.92
N VAL A 48 -2.70 0.82 -2.27
CA VAL A 48 -3.17 0.83 -3.68
C VAL A 48 -2.72 2.06 -4.46
N HIS A 49 -2.28 3.12 -3.77
CA HIS A 49 -1.71 4.31 -4.39
C HIS A 49 -0.19 4.27 -4.50
N LEU A 50 0.49 3.23 -4.01
CA LEU A 50 1.94 3.09 -4.20
C LEU A 50 2.26 2.56 -5.60
N THR A 51 3.41 2.98 -6.13
CA THR A 51 3.94 2.48 -7.41
C THR A 51 5.34 1.93 -7.19
N LEU A 52 5.92 1.25 -8.19
CA LEU A 52 7.32 0.84 -8.13
C LEU A 52 8.31 2.00 -8.24
N GLU A 53 7.88 3.14 -8.77
CA GLU A 53 8.69 4.36 -8.76
C GLU A 53 8.49 5.08 -7.42
N PRO A 54 9.57 5.41 -6.69
CA PRO A 54 9.48 6.10 -5.42
C PRO A 54 8.96 7.54 -5.55
N ASP A 55 7.93 7.85 -4.76
CA ASP A 55 7.24 9.15 -4.75
C ASP A 55 7.28 9.82 -3.38
N ALA A 56 7.19 11.15 -3.37
CA ALA A 56 7.06 11.91 -2.14
C ALA A 56 5.69 11.70 -1.48
N PRO A 57 5.58 11.75 -0.13
CA PRO A 57 4.31 11.62 0.58
C PRO A 57 3.21 12.56 0.07
N ALA A 58 3.55 13.79 -0.29
CA ALA A 58 2.60 14.76 -0.83
C ALA A 58 1.99 14.33 -2.17
N ALA A 59 2.78 13.71 -3.06
CA ALA A 59 2.29 13.21 -4.33
C ALA A 59 1.38 11.99 -4.14
N ILE A 60 1.75 11.09 -3.22
CA ILE A 60 0.92 9.92 -2.86
C ILE A 60 -0.39 10.39 -2.22
N ALA A 61 -0.33 11.37 -1.32
CA ALA A 61 -1.48 11.97 -0.67
C ALA A 61 -2.46 12.62 -1.66
N ALA A 62 -1.95 13.33 -2.66
CA ALA A 62 -2.78 13.89 -3.73
C ALA A 62 -3.51 12.79 -4.52
N ARG A 63 -2.85 11.65 -4.79
CA ARG A 63 -3.48 10.50 -5.46
C ARG A 63 -4.49 9.77 -4.58
N ALA A 64 -4.25 9.72 -3.28
CA ALA A 64 -5.14 9.10 -2.29
C ALA A 64 -6.30 10.00 -1.85
N GLY A 65 -6.26 11.31 -2.15
CA GLY A 65 -7.24 12.27 -1.65
C GLY A 65 -7.17 12.48 -0.13
N LEU A 66 -5.99 12.27 0.47
CA LEU A 66 -5.76 12.32 1.91
C LEU A 66 -4.84 13.50 2.31
N PRO A 67 -4.85 13.94 3.58
CA PRO A 67 -3.92 14.94 4.06
C PRO A 67 -2.44 14.48 3.98
N PRO A 68 -1.51 15.29 3.45
CA PRO A 68 -0.10 14.90 3.30
C PRO A 68 0.59 14.46 4.59
N GLY A 69 0.31 15.14 5.71
CA GLY A 69 0.91 14.78 7.00
C GLY A 69 0.46 13.42 7.52
N GLU A 70 -0.82 13.07 7.32
CA GLU A 70 -1.36 11.78 7.70
C GLU A 70 -0.76 10.65 6.85
N VAL A 71 -0.64 10.89 5.54
CA VAL A 71 -0.01 9.95 4.62
C VAL A 71 1.47 9.74 4.94
N ALA A 72 2.20 10.81 5.26
CA ALA A 72 3.62 10.69 5.63
C ALA A 72 3.82 9.79 6.86
N LEU A 73 3.03 10.02 7.92
CA LEU A 73 3.09 9.19 9.14
C LEU A 73 2.74 7.72 8.84
N ARG A 74 1.70 7.48 8.05
CA ARG A 74 1.28 6.12 7.66
C ARG A 74 2.34 5.40 6.84
N LEU A 75 2.95 6.09 5.87
CA LEU A 75 4.00 5.54 5.03
C LEU A 75 5.25 5.20 5.83
N GLU A 76 5.62 6.01 6.82
CA GLU A 76 6.70 5.73 7.75
C GLU A 76 6.42 4.46 8.58
N GLU A 77 5.21 4.33 9.11
CA GLU A 77 4.79 3.13 9.85
C GLU A 77 4.81 1.87 8.98
N MET A 78 4.30 1.97 7.76
CA MET A 78 4.32 0.89 6.77
C MET A 78 5.77 0.51 6.40
N ALA A 79 6.66 1.48 6.24
CA ALA A 79 8.07 1.23 5.92
C ALA A 79 8.77 0.49 7.07
N ARG A 80 8.50 0.90 8.32
CA ARG A 80 9.01 0.21 9.52
C ARG A 80 8.49 -1.23 9.64
N LYS A 81 7.27 -1.51 9.19
CA LYS A 81 6.70 -2.86 9.12
C LYS A 81 7.22 -3.68 7.93
N GLY A 82 7.95 -3.05 7.00
CA GLY A 82 8.43 -3.68 5.78
C GLY A 82 7.34 -3.89 4.73
N LEU A 83 6.28 -3.07 4.74
CA LEU A 83 5.15 -3.14 3.79
C LEU A 83 5.33 -2.24 2.56
N THR A 84 6.25 -1.29 2.64
CA THR A 84 6.67 -0.37 1.58
C THR A 84 8.17 -0.16 1.71
N LEU A 85 8.84 0.23 0.64
CA LEU A 85 10.24 0.68 0.72
C LEU A 85 10.28 2.20 0.86
N SER A 86 11.25 2.69 1.62
CA SER A 86 11.57 4.11 1.73
C SER A 86 13.00 4.37 1.27
N SER A 87 13.22 5.49 0.59
CA SER A 87 14.53 5.96 0.17
C SER A 87 14.67 7.48 0.32
N GLU A 88 15.89 7.95 0.50
CA GLU A 88 16.18 9.39 0.49
C GLU A 88 16.29 9.90 -0.95
N GLY A 89 15.64 11.02 -1.24
CA GLY A 89 15.79 11.75 -2.49
C GLY A 89 16.11 13.23 -2.25
N PRO A 90 16.28 14.01 -3.34
CA PRO A 90 16.66 15.43 -3.24
C PRO A 90 15.70 16.30 -2.42
N GLU A 91 14.42 15.92 -2.37
CA GLU A 91 13.35 16.65 -1.68
C GLU A 91 12.89 15.96 -0.39
N GLY A 92 13.64 14.97 0.10
CA GLY A 92 13.35 14.22 1.32
C GLY A 92 12.95 12.76 1.06
N LEU A 93 12.24 12.16 2.03
CA LEU A 93 11.84 10.76 1.98
C LEU A 93 10.86 10.48 0.84
N ARG A 94 11.08 9.36 0.16
CA ARG A 94 10.24 8.85 -0.92
C ARG A 94 9.85 7.40 -0.63
N TYR A 95 8.68 6.99 -1.10
CA TYR A 95 8.10 5.70 -0.81
C TYR A 95 7.64 5.00 -2.07
N GLN A 96 7.83 3.68 -2.13
CA GLN A 96 7.43 2.83 -3.26
C GLN A 96 6.89 1.48 -2.78
N ALA A 97 6.02 0.89 -3.60
CA ALA A 97 5.55 -0.47 -3.42
C ALA A 97 6.72 -1.47 -3.45
N LEU A 98 6.51 -2.61 -2.80
CA LEU A 98 7.43 -3.74 -2.92
C LEU A 98 7.35 -4.34 -4.33
N PRO A 99 8.50 -4.71 -4.94
CA PRO A 99 8.55 -5.46 -6.18
C PRO A 99 8.23 -6.95 -5.98
#